data_AF-A0A933UV76-F1
#
_entry.id   AF-A0A933UV76-F1
#
_cell.length_a   1.000
_cell.length_b   1.000
_cell.length_c   1.000
_cell.angle_alpha   90.00
_cell.angle_beta   90.00
_cell.angle_gamma   90.00
#
_symmetry.space_group_name_H-M   'P 1'
#
loop_
_entity.id
_entity.type
_entity.pdbx_description
1 polymer ?
#
loop_
_entity_poly.entity_id
_entity_poly.type
_entity_poly.pdbx_seq_one_letter_code
_entity_poly.pdbx_strand_id
1 'polypeptide(L)'
;MYARNEKVVPVYIEEEMKDSYINYAMSVIVGRALPDVRDGLKPVHRRILYTMKELNLEHNKPYKKCARIVGDCLGKYHPHGDVAVYDTLVRMAQEFSLRYTLVDGQGNFGCFTKDTKIRLTDGRSLDFEELIKEAKQGEKNYAFTFNSKTQKVEIAEIKNPRKTRLMAKIIKVVLDNGKEIKCTPDHL
;
A
#
# COMPACT_ATOMS: atom_id res chain seq x y z
N MET A 1 -32.80 18.09 -22.32
CA MET A 1 -33.94 17.60 -23.11
C MET A 1 -34.83 16.82 -22.16
N TYR A 2 -36.02 17.32 -21.84
CA TYR A 2 -37.00 16.57 -21.03
C TYR A 2 -37.90 15.80 -21.99
N ALA A 3 -38.03 14.49 -21.77
CA ALA A 3 -38.86 13.63 -22.61
C ALA A 3 -40.33 13.85 -22.25
N ARG A 4 -41.22 13.88 -23.26
CA ARG A 4 -42.66 14.22 -23.11
C ARG A 4 -43.49 13.23 -22.26
N ASN A 5 -42.90 12.16 -21.73
CA ASN A 5 -43.56 11.12 -20.92
C ASN A 5 -42.65 10.63 -19.77
N GLU A 6 -42.26 11.52 -18.85
CA GLU A 6 -41.47 11.14 -17.68
C GLU A 6 -42.38 10.62 -16.55
N LYS A 7 -42.20 9.36 -16.17
CA LYS A 7 -42.85 8.76 -15.00
C LYS A 7 -42.08 9.19 -13.74
N VAL A 8 -42.53 10.27 -13.11
CA VAL A 8 -41.93 10.78 -11.87
C VAL A 8 -42.44 9.93 -10.70
N VAL A 9 -41.52 9.25 -10.01
CA VAL A 9 -41.81 8.50 -8.79
C VAL A 9 -41.38 9.37 -7.60
N PRO A 10 -42.30 9.81 -6.72
CA PRO A 10 -41.92 10.53 -5.52
C PRO A 10 -41.25 9.59 -4.52
N VAL A 11 -40.13 10.01 -3.94
CA VAL A 11 -39.39 9.26 -2.91
C VAL A 11 -39.10 10.21 -1.74
N TYR A 12 -39.29 9.74 -0.51
CA TYR A 12 -38.96 10.51 0.68
C TYR A 12 -37.44 10.54 0.90
N ILE A 13 -36.91 11.71 1.25
CA ILE A 13 -35.46 11.87 1.45
C ILE A 13 -34.91 11.01 2.59
N GLU A 14 -35.68 10.81 3.67
CA GLU A 14 -35.27 9.94 4.78
C GLU A 14 -35.12 8.48 4.34
N GLU A 15 -36.06 7.98 3.54
CA GLU A 15 -36.02 6.61 3.01
C GLU A 15 -34.84 6.44 2.05
N GLU A 16 -34.68 7.37 1.10
CA GLU A 16 -33.58 7.33 0.13
C GLU A 16 -32.21 7.42 0.81
N MET A 17 -32.05 8.31 1.80
CA MET A 17 -30.79 8.42 2.54
C MET A 17 -30.45 7.15 3.31
N LYS A 18 -31.45 6.53 3.96
CA LYS A 18 -31.25 5.29 4.73
C LYS A 18 -30.84 4.15 3.80
N ASP A 19 -31.54 3.98 2.68
CA ASP A 19 -31.29 2.89 1.74
C ASP A 19 -29.95 3.08 1.02
N SER A 20 -29.67 4.28 0.51
CA SER A 20 -28.39 4.60 -0.11
C SER A 20 -27.21 4.41 0.85
N TYR A 21 -27.37 4.82 2.12
CA TYR A 21 -26.33 4.62 3.14
C TYR A 21 -26.07 3.14 3.42
N ILE A 22 -27.13 2.35 3.65
CA ILE A 22 -27.01 0.91 3.96
C ILE A 22 -26.41 0.16 2.77
N ASN A 23 -26.87 0.45 1.55
CA ASN A 23 -26.36 -0.18 0.32
C ASN A 23 -24.88 0.10 0.12
N TYR A 24 -24.46 1.36 0.30
CA TYR A 24 -23.05 1.72 0.20
C TYR A 24 -22.24 1.04 1.31
N ALA A 25 -22.67 1.13 2.57
CA ALA A 25 -21.97 0.54 3.70
C ALA A 25 -21.77 -0.97 3.54
N MET A 26 -22.81 -1.70 3.14
CA MET A 26 -22.73 -3.13 2.91
C MET A 26 -21.78 -3.48 1.76
N SER A 27 -21.82 -2.70 0.67
CA SER A 27 -20.88 -2.86 -0.45
C SER A 27 -19.42 -2.66 -0.02
N VAL A 28 -19.15 -1.74 0.89
CA VAL A 28 -17.79 -1.49 1.42
C VAL A 28 -17.35 -2.63 2.31
N ILE A 29 -18.21 -3.08 3.24
CA ILE A 29 -17.88 -4.13 4.21
C ILE A 29 -17.52 -5.43 3.47
N VAL A 30 -18.41 -5.88 2.58
CA VAL A 30 -18.28 -7.16 1.89
C VAL A 30 -17.32 -7.08 0.69
N GLY A 31 -17.41 -6.00 -0.08
CA GLY A 31 -16.75 -5.89 -1.39
C GLY A 31 -15.39 -5.20 -1.39
N ARG A 32 -14.93 -4.65 -0.26
CA ARG A 32 -13.71 -3.82 -0.24
C ARG A 32 -12.88 -3.95 1.03
N ALA A 33 -13.49 -3.74 2.20
CA ALA A 33 -12.75 -3.45 3.42
C ALA A 33 -12.21 -4.70 4.11
N LEU A 34 -13.05 -5.74 4.25
CA LEU A 34 -12.70 -6.94 5.01
C LEU A 34 -12.16 -8.05 4.10
N PRO A 35 -11.15 -8.81 4.55
CA PRO A 35 -10.70 -10.01 3.87
C PRO A 35 -11.68 -11.17 4.06
N ASP A 36 -11.68 -12.12 3.13
CA ASP A 36 -12.40 -13.39 3.30
C ASP A 36 -11.64 -14.30 4.29
N VAL A 37 -12.36 -15.01 5.15
CA VAL A 37 -11.76 -15.89 6.17
C VAL A 37 -11.03 -17.09 5.57
N ARG A 38 -11.43 -17.52 4.36
CA ARG A 38 -10.89 -18.74 3.72
C ARG A 38 -9.49 -18.55 3.18
N ASP A 39 -9.19 -17.36 2.66
CA ASP A 39 -7.89 -17.06 2.04
C ASP A 39 -7.17 -15.84 2.67
N GLY A 40 -7.84 -15.08 3.54
CA GLY A 40 -7.29 -13.87 4.14
C GLY A 40 -7.12 -12.71 3.17
N LEU A 41 -7.69 -12.80 1.96
CA LEU A 41 -7.49 -11.82 0.89
C LEU A 41 -8.69 -10.90 0.70
N LYS A 42 -8.40 -9.61 0.52
CA LYS A 42 -9.37 -8.62 0.02
C LYS A 42 -9.62 -8.85 -1.47
N PRO A 43 -10.76 -8.39 -2.01
CA PRO A 43 -11.08 -8.56 -3.43
C PRO A 43 -10.01 -8.03 -4.40
N VAL A 44 -9.32 -6.93 -4.06
CA VAL A 44 -8.23 -6.40 -4.89
C VAL A 44 -7.02 -7.34 -4.98
N HIS A 45 -6.61 -7.95 -3.86
CA HIS A 45 -5.50 -8.94 -3.85
C HIS A 45 -5.85 -10.13 -4.75
N ARG A 46 -7.06 -10.67 -4.60
CA ARG A 46 -7.52 -11.84 -5.36
C ARG A 46 -7.55 -11.56 -6.86
N ARG A 47 -8.05 -10.39 -7.27
CA ARG A 47 -8.09 -9.96 -8.67
C ARG A 47 -6.69 -9.83 -9.27
N ILE A 48 -5.74 -9.25 -8.54
CA ILE A 48 -4.35 -9.12 -8.99
C ILE A 48 -3.71 -10.51 -9.16
N LEU A 49 -3.77 -11.36 -8.14
CA LEU A 49 -3.17 -12.70 -8.20
C LEU A 49 -3.82 -13.57 -9.28
N TYR A 50 -5.13 -13.46 -9.47
CA TYR A 50 -5.83 -14.15 -10.55
C TYR A 50 -5.38 -13.62 -11.93
N THR A 51 -5.21 -12.30 -12.08
CA THR A 51 -4.71 -11.70 -13.33
C THR A 51 -3.29 -12.17 -13.63
N MET A 52 -2.42 -12.26 -12.61
CA MET A 52 -1.06 -12.79 -12.77
C MET A 52 -1.07 -14.27 -13.20
N LYS A 53 -1.99 -15.06 -12.65
CA LYS A 53 -2.20 -16.45 -13.06
C LYS A 53 -2.64 -16.55 -14.52
N GLU A 54 -3.63 -15.77 -14.95
CA GLU A 54 -4.12 -15.72 -16.35
C GLU A 54 -3.02 -15.27 -17.33
N LEU A 55 -2.10 -14.42 -16.87
CA LEU A 55 -0.93 -14.00 -17.64
C LEU A 55 0.23 -15.01 -17.61
N ASN A 56 0.04 -16.17 -16.97
CA ASN A 56 1.05 -17.21 -16.80
C ASN A 56 2.35 -16.67 -16.19
N LEU A 57 2.25 -15.80 -15.18
CA LEU A 57 3.39 -15.23 -14.46
C LEU A 57 3.82 -16.15 -13.31
N GLU A 58 4.29 -17.34 -13.66
CA GLU A 58 4.89 -18.26 -12.71
C GLU A 58 6.31 -17.84 -12.32
N HIS A 59 6.82 -18.36 -11.20
CA HIS A 59 8.15 -18.05 -10.66
C HIS A 59 9.31 -18.34 -11.63
N ASN A 60 9.10 -19.21 -12.63
CA ASN A 60 10.10 -19.61 -13.61
C ASN A 60 10.06 -18.75 -14.89
N LYS A 61 9.14 -17.77 -14.97
CA LYS A 61 8.97 -16.90 -16.13
C LYS A 61 9.67 -15.56 -15.91
N PRO A 62 10.08 -14.88 -17.00
CA PRO A 62 10.68 -13.55 -16.88
C PRO A 62 9.66 -12.52 -16.38
N TYR A 63 10.15 -11.55 -15.60
CA TYR A 63 9.36 -10.43 -15.09
C TYR A 63 8.64 -9.67 -16.21
N LYS A 64 7.46 -9.15 -15.89
CA LYS A 64 6.66 -8.28 -16.76
C LYS A 64 6.45 -6.92 -16.11
N LYS A 65 6.29 -5.89 -16.94
CA LYS A 65 6.02 -4.53 -16.48
C LYS A 65 4.72 -4.50 -15.66
N CYS A 66 4.76 -3.85 -14.49
CA CYS A 66 3.60 -3.69 -13.61
C CYS A 66 2.40 -3.06 -14.35
N ALA A 67 2.64 -2.11 -15.24
CA ALA A 67 1.59 -1.48 -16.05
C ALA A 67 0.75 -2.47 -16.85
N ARG A 68 1.33 -3.59 -17.31
CA ARG A 68 0.59 -4.65 -18.01
C ARG A 68 -0.36 -5.39 -17.07
N ILE A 69 0.14 -5.78 -15.90
CA ILE A 69 -0.66 -6.49 -14.88
C ILE A 69 -1.80 -5.60 -14.40
N VAL A 70 -1.51 -4.31 -14.14
CA VAL A 70 -2.51 -3.32 -13.73
C VAL A 70 -3.56 -3.13 -14.82
N GLY A 71 -3.14 -2.92 -16.08
CA GLY A 71 -4.05 -2.74 -17.21
C GLY A 71 -4.99 -3.92 -17.42
N ASP A 72 -4.46 -5.14 -17.40
CA ASP A 72 -5.28 -6.35 -17.57
C ASP A 72 -6.23 -6.59 -16.39
N CYS A 73 -5.78 -6.30 -15.16
CA CYS A 73 -6.62 -6.41 -13.97
C CYS A 73 -7.78 -5.41 -14.02
N LEU A 74 -7.53 -4.18 -14.48
CA LEU A 74 -8.56 -3.16 -14.63
C LEU A 74 -9.57 -3.53 -15.70
N GLY A 75 -9.08 -3.93 -16.87
CA GLY A 75 -9.93 -4.24 -18.03
C GLY A 75 -10.83 -5.45 -17.80
N LYS A 76 -10.41 -6.42 -16.99
CA LYS A 76 -11.14 -7.69 -16.81
C LYS A 76 -11.87 -7.81 -15.47
N TYR A 77 -11.29 -7.32 -14.38
CA TYR A 77 -11.73 -7.72 -13.03
C TYR A 77 -11.92 -6.56 -12.03
N HIS A 78 -11.30 -5.40 -12.23
CA HIS A 78 -11.27 -4.32 -11.25
C HIS A 78 -11.74 -2.98 -11.87
N PRO A 79 -13.04 -2.64 -11.79
CA PRO A 79 -13.62 -1.46 -12.44
C PRO A 79 -13.40 -0.16 -11.63
N HIS A 80 -12.22 0.01 -11.02
CA HIS A 80 -11.87 1.18 -10.21
C HIS A 80 -10.50 1.72 -10.60
N GLY A 81 -9.98 2.74 -9.90
CA GLY A 81 -8.72 3.38 -10.25
C GLY A 81 -7.51 2.44 -10.29
N ASP A 82 -6.61 2.71 -11.22
CA ASP A 82 -5.33 2.02 -11.43
C ASP A 82 -4.40 2.12 -10.21
N VAL A 83 -4.39 3.29 -9.55
CA VAL A 83 -3.60 3.57 -8.35
C VAL A 83 -3.84 2.50 -7.27
N ALA A 84 -5.10 2.14 -7.01
CA ALA A 84 -5.43 1.16 -5.98
C ALA A 84 -4.87 -0.24 -6.30
N VAL A 85 -4.84 -0.61 -7.58
CA VAL A 85 -4.28 -1.89 -8.04
C VAL A 85 -2.76 -1.86 -7.95
N TYR A 86 -2.13 -0.78 -8.41
CA TYR A 86 -0.69 -0.62 -8.38
C TYR A 86 -0.13 -0.60 -6.95
N ASP A 87 -0.70 0.21 -6.06
CA ASP A 87 -0.26 0.30 -4.65
C ASP A 87 -0.38 -1.05 -3.95
N THR A 88 -1.45 -1.77 -4.24
CA THR A 88 -1.67 -3.11 -3.71
C THR A 88 -0.62 -4.10 -4.23
N LEU A 89 -0.32 -4.07 -5.53
CA LEU A 89 0.70 -4.91 -6.16
C LEU A 89 2.08 -4.63 -5.54
N VAL A 90 2.45 -3.35 -5.40
CA VAL A 90 3.70 -2.91 -4.77
C VAL A 90 3.79 -3.42 -3.33
N ARG A 91 2.71 -3.27 -2.55
CA ARG A 91 2.68 -3.72 -1.15
C ARG A 91 2.85 -5.23 -1.00
N MET A 92 2.33 -6.02 -1.94
CA MET A 92 2.48 -7.49 -1.93
C MET A 92 3.91 -7.96 -2.23
N ALA A 93 4.75 -7.09 -2.82
CA ALA A 93 6.17 -7.35 -3.12
C ALA A 93 7.14 -6.82 -2.05
N GLN A 94 6.67 -6.02 -1.08
CA GLN A 94 7.52 -5.43 -0.05
C GLN A 94 7.80 -6.41 1.10
N GLU A 95 9.06 -6.85 1.23
CA GLU A 95 9.54 -7.75 2.31
C GLU A 95 9.32 -7.19 3.72
N PHE A 96 9.30 -5.86 3.89
CA PHE A 96 9.08 -5.22 5.20
C PHE A 96 7.59 -5.03 5.52
N SER A 97 6.69 -5.17 4.54
CA SER A 97 5.25 -4.96 4.70
C SER A 97 4.53 -6.26 5.05
N LEU A 98 4.98 -7.38 4.48
CA LEU A 98 4.40 -8.70 4.68
C LEU A 98 5.43 -9.68 5.24
N ARG A 99 4.99 -10.59 6.10
CA ARG A 99 5.83 -11.67 6.61
C ARG A 99 6.26 -12.63 5.51
N TYR A 100 5.35 -12.91 4.59
CA TYR A 100 5.55 -13.71 3.39
C TYR A 100 4.99 -12.91 2.21
N THR A 101 5.85 -12.51 1.28
CA THR A 101 5.43 -11.80 0.07
C THR A 101 4.67 -12.76 -0.84
N LEU A 102 3.66 -12.23 -1.52
CA LEU A 102 2.83 -13.00 -2.48
C LEU A 102 3.25 -12.74 -3.93
N VAL A 103 4.00 -11.66 -4.16
CA VAL A 103 4.47 -11.22 -5.46
C VAL A 103 5.97 -11.04 -5.36
N ASP A 104 6.70 -11.58 -6.33
CA ASP A 104 8.11 -11.27 -6.53
C ASP A 104 8.24 -10.11 -7.52
N GLY A 105 8.99 -9.08 -7.11
CA GLY A 105 9.09 -7.82 -7.83
C GLY A 105 10.55 -7.49 -8.16
N GLN A 106 10.79 -7.03 -9.39
CA GLN A 106 12.08 -6.47 -9.81
C GLN A 106 11.99 -4.94 -9.94
N GLY A 107 12.88 -4.24 -9.24
CA GLY A 107 13.00 -2.78 -9.28
C GLY A 107 12.71 -2.09 -7.94
N ASN A 108 12.42 -0.79 -7.98
CA ASN A 108 12.21 -0.01 -6.76
C ASN A 108 10.77 -0.11 -6.22
N PHE A 109 10.58 -0.93 -5.18
CA PHE A 109 9.30 -1.05 -4.45
C PHE A 109 9.25 -0.23 -3.16
N GLY A 110 10.10 0.80 -3.06
CA GLY A 110 10.25 1.62 -1.86
C GLY A 110 11.10 0.92 -0.81
N CYS A 111 12.01 1.67 -0.19
CA CYS A 111 12.81 1.20 0.93
C CYS A 111 12.96 2.36 1.89
N PHE A 112 12.80 2.09 3.19
CA PHE A 112 13.21 3.04 4.21
C PHE A 112 14.74 3.03 4.26
N THR A 113 15.35 4.09 3.76
CA THR A 113 16.80 4.27 3.84
C THR A 113 17.22 4.69 5.24
N LYS A 114 18.51 4.52 5.55
CA LYS A 114 19.09 4.90 6.84
C LYS A 114 18.77 6.37 7.22
N ASP A 115 18.82 7.25 6.24
CA ASP A 115 18.59 8.70 6.35
C ASP A 115 17.11 9.08 6.32
N THR A 116 16.19 8.10 6.21
CA THR A 116 14.76 8.38 6.34
C THR A 116 14.49 8.85 7.77
N LYS A 117 14.05 10.10 7.91
CA LYS A 117 13.76 10.70 9.20
C LYS A 117 12.33 10.41 9.64
N ILE A 118 12.18 9.95 10.87
CA ILE A 118 10.91 9.74 11.54
C ILE A 118 10.72 10.88 12.55
N ARG A 119 9.58 11.56 12.45
CA ARG A 119 9.20 12.58 13.41
C ARG A 119 8.64 11.93 14.68
N LEU A 120 9.27 12.23 15.79
CA LEU A 120 8.89 11.75 17.11
C LEU A 120 7.87 12.69 17.77
N THR A 121 7.18 12.17 18.79
CA THR A 121 6.17 12.93 19.55
C THR A 121 6.78 14.02 20.43
N ASP A 122 8.06 13.92 20.76
CA ASP A 122 8.82 14.93 21.53
C ASP A 122 9.34 16.08 20.65
N GLY A 123 8.99 16.09 19.36
CA GLY A 123 9.39 17.11 18.40
C GLY A 123 10.74 16.85 17.71
N ARG A 124 11.49 15.82 18.13
CA ARG A 124 12.73 15.41 17.45
C ARG A 124 12.40 14.71 16.13
N SER A 125 13.35 14.74 15.21
CA SER A 125 13.27 14.02 13.93
C SER A 125 14.54 13.21 13.79
N LEU A 126 14.43 11.90 14.03
CA LEU A 126 15.56 10.99 14.06
C LEU A 126 15.60 10.15 12.79
N ASP A 127 16.78 9.94 12.25
CA ASP A 127 16.97 8.96 11.19
C ASP A 127 16.89 7.51 11.73
N PHE A 128 16.79 6.53 10.84
CA PHE A 128 16.71 5.13 11.26
C PHE A 128 17.96 4.65 12.00
N GLU A 129 19.15 5.23 11.79
CA GLU A 129 20.33 4.85 12.54
C GLU A 129 20.32 5.40 13.96
N GLU A 130 19.92 6.64 14.15
CA GLU A 130 19.74 7.28 15.45
C GLU A 130 18.72 6.51 16.28
N LEU A 131 17.58 6.14 15.69
CA LEU A 131 16.57 5.32 16.37
C LEU A 131 17.11 3.96 16.84
N ILE A 132 17.99 3.34 16.05
CA ILE A 132 18.60 2.05 16.41
C ILE A 132 19.66 2.23 17.51
N LYS A 133 20.43 3.31 17.47
CA LYS A 133 21.42 3.63 18.51
C LYS A 133 20.71 3.89 19.85
N GLU A 134 19.68 4.72 19.83
CA GLU A 134 18.88 5.03 21.02
C GLU A 134 18.18 3.79 21.58
N ALA A 135 17.56 2.97 20.73
CA ALA A 135 16.95 1.71 21.18
C ALA A 135 17.97 0.73 21.79
N LYS A 136 19.22 0.70 21.32
CA LYS A 136 20.30 -0.09 21.93
C LYS A 136 20.77 0.47 23.28
N GLN A 137 20.63 1.77 23.49
CA GLN A 137 20.93 2.44 24.76
C GLN A 137 19.78 2.30 25.78
N GLY A 138 18.65 1.70 25.37
CA GLY A 138 17.47 1.49 26.22
C GLY A 138 16.46 2.64 26.15
N GLU A 139 16.69 3.63 25.28
CA GLU A 139 15.78 4.75 25.09
C GLU A 139 14.51 4.31 24.34
N LYS A 140 13.37 4.80 24.80
CA LYS A 140 12.05 4.50 24.22
C LYS A 140 11.59 5.67 23.36
N ASN A 141 11.52 5.44 22.06
CA ASN A 141 11.06 6.44 21.10
C ASN A 141 9.59 6.23 20.75
N TYR A 142 8.85 7.33 20.62
CA TYR A 142 7.41 7.32 20.38
C TYR A 142 7.06 8.11 19.11
N ALA A 143 6.16 7.55 18.31
CA ALA A 143 5.67 8.18 17.07
C ALA A 143 4.14 8.17 17.01
N PHE A 144 3.59 9.08 16.22
CA PHE A 144 2.17 9.08 15.91
C PHE A 144 1.86 7.91 14.97
N THR A 145 0.87 7.10 15.34
CA THR A 145 0.36 6.01 14.51
C THR A 145 -1.15 6.10 14.41
N PHE A 146 -1.73 5.48 13.39
CA PHE A 146 -3.17 5.36 13.26
C PHE A 146 -3.62 4.00 13.77
N ASN A 147 -4.39 3.97 14.85
CA ASN A 147 -4.94 2.73 15.38
C ASN A 147 -6.20 2.37 14.60
N SER A 148 -6.14 1.28 13.82
CA SER A 148 -7.24 0.84 12.97
C SER A 148 -8.50 0.40 13.74
N LYS A 149 -8.38 0.10 15.04
CA LYS A 149 -9.53 -0.29 15.88
C LYS A 149 -10.26 0.92 16.46
N THR A 150 -9.52 1.92 16.94
CA THR A 150 -10.09 3.13 17.56
C THR A 150 -10.34 4.25 16.55
N GLN A 151 -9.81 4.09 15.32
CA GLN A 151 -9.85 5.07 14.22
C GLN A 151 -9.28 6.44 14.62
N LYS A 152 -8.35 6.47 15.58
CA LYS A 152 -7.72 7.68 16.09
C LYS A 152 -6.22 7.63 15.89
N VAL A 153 -5.63 8.82 15.77
CA VAL A 153 -4.18 8.98 15.86
C VAL A 153 -3.80 8.81 17.33
N GLU A 154 -2.93 7.85 17.59
CA GLU A 154 -2.45 7.49 18.91
C GLU A 154 -0.92 7.55 18.95
N ILE A 155 -0.38 7.76 20.14
CA ILE A 155 1.05 7.69 20.39
C ILE A 155 1.42 6.23 20.62
N ALA A 156 2.32 5.69 19.80
CA ALA A 156 2.84 4.33 19.95
C ALA A 156 4.36 4.31 20.03
N GLU A 157 4.87 3.38 20.83
CA GLU A 157 6.30 3.08 20.93
C GLU A 157 6.81 2.48 19.62
N ILE A 158 7.95 2.99 19.14
CA ILE A 158 8.69 2.41 18.02
C ILE A 158 9.35 1.13 18.51
N LYS A 159 8.78 -0.02 18.12
CA LYS A 159 9.28 -1.34 18.53
C LYS A 159 10.28 -1.88 17.52
N ASN A 160 11.36 -2.47 18.04
CA ASN A 160 12.36 -3.21 17.27
C ASN A 160 12.92 -2.46 16.04
N PRO A 161 13.37 -1.20 16.16
CA PRO A 161 14.09 -0.56 15.06
C PRO A 161 15.33 -1.40 14.77
N ARG A 162 15.48 -1.86 13.52
CA ARG A 162 16.55 -2.78 13.12
C ARG A 162 17.05 -2.47 11.73
N LYS A 163 18.37 -2.62 11.53
CA LYS A 163 18.97 -2.60 10.19
C LYS A 163 18.67 -3.94 9.54
N THR A 164 17.95 -3.94 8.43
CA THR A 164 17.67 -5.16 7.64
C THR A 164 18.81 -5.50 6.69
N ARG A 165 19.55 -4.50 6.18
CA ARG A 165 20.72 -4.68 5.32
C ARG A 165 21.86 -3.75 5.76
N LEU A 166 23.06 -4.31 6.01
CA LEU A 166 24.22 -3.58 6.54
C LEU A 166 25.16 -3.05 5.45
N MET A 167 25.29 -3.78 4.35
CA MET A 167 26.18 -3.47 3.22
C MET A 167 25.40 -3.50 1.92
N ALA A 168 24.28 -2.78 1.88
CA ALA A 168 23.65 -2.50 0.61
C ALA A 168 24.62 -1.65 -0.22
N LYS A 169 24.98 -2.12 -1.42
CA LYS A 169 25.70 -1.29 -2.38
C LYS A 169 24.83 -0.05 -2.63
N ILE A 170 25.42 1.13 -2.76
CA ILE A 170 24.69 2.38 -3.03
C ILE A 170 25.34 3.01 -4.26
N ILE A 171 24.54 3.26 -5.27
CA ILE A 171 24.89 4.06 -6.44
C ILE A 171 24.59 5.52 -6.09
N LYS A 172 25.57 6.38 -6.34
CA LYS A 172 25.41 7.83 -6.28
C LYS A 172 25.34 8.34 -7.72
N VAL A 173 24.16 8.77 -8.14
CA VAL A 173 23.94 9.38 -9.45
C VAL A 173 24.07 10.89 -9.31
N VAL A 174 24.98 11.50 -10.07
CA VAL A 174 25.10 12.95 -10.18
C VAL A 174 24.32 13.36 -11.41
N LEU A 175 23.32 14.21 -11.23
CA LEU A 175 22.52 14.78 -12.32
C LEU A 175 23.27 15.92 -12.99
N ASP A 176 22.88 16.27 -14.22
CA ASP A 176 23.49 17.36 -15.00
C ASP A 176 23.39 18.73 -14.30
N ASN A 177 22.44 18.88 -13.37
CA ASN A 177 22.28 20.07 -12.53
C ASN A 177 23.12 20.05 -11.24
N GLY A 178 24.04 19.09 -11.09
CA GLY A 178 24.91 18.92 -9.93
C GLY A 178 24.22 18.31 -8.70
N LYS A 179 22.93 17.97 -8.76
CA LYS A 179 22.24 17.29 -7.65
C LYS A 179 22.67 15.84 -7.57
N GLU A 180 22.78 15.35 -6.34
CA GLU A 180 23.21 13.98 -6.06
C GLU A 180 22.03 13.15 -5.55
N ILE A 181 21.79 12.00 -6.18
CA ILE A 181 20.79 11.02 -5.76
C ILE A 181 21.53 9.77 -5.30
N LYS A 182 21.22 9.28 -4.10
CA LYS A 182 21.73 8.01 -3.59
C LYS A 182 20.62 6.96 -3.67
N CYS A 183 20.86 5.87 -4.39
CA CYS A 183 19.94 4.72 -4.48
C CYS A 183 20.72 3.42 -4.40
N THR A 184 20.08 2.32 -4.07
CA THR A 184 20.70 1.01 -3.98
C THR A 184 20.61 0.30 -5.36
N PRO A 185 21.64 -0.42 -5.87
CA PRO A 185 21.74 -0.86 -7.28
C PRO A 185 20.59 -1.72 -7.76
N ASP A 186 20.04 -2.54 -6.86
CA ASP A 186 18.93 -3.46 -7.14
C ASP A 186 17.57 -2.72 -7.17
N HIS A 187 17.58 -1.39 -7.18
CA HIS A 187 16.40 -0.52 -7.26
C HIS A 187 16.23 0.14 -8.64
N LEU A 188 16.73 -0.50 -9.70
CA LEU A 188 16.33 -0.21 -11.09
C LEU A 188 15.26 -1.20 -11.54
#